data_AF-X0VBK7-F1
#
_entry.id   AF-X0VBK7-F1
#
_cell.length_a   1.000
_cell.length_b   1.000
_cell.length_c   1.000
_cell.angle_alpha   90.00
_cell.angle_beta   90.00
_cell.angle_gamma   90.00
#
_symmetry.space_group_name_H-M   'P 1'
#
loop_
_entity.id
_entity.type
_entity.pdbx_description
1 polymer ?
#
loop_
_entity_poly.entity_id
_entity_poly.type
_entity_poly.pdbx_seq_one_letter_code
_entity_poly.pdbx_strand_id
1 'polypeptide(L)'
;MALLLALGLFALGLWLNAGVERRLRSNLSGQLQATLDSNVAAITIWLEAQKQELERYAAESRVGRALSSIAESAQQPDVTLNELQQSEPYREMHDAVLRLLERDDVLDVNGTDTAGLILFSAHDPTIVLHRITPTGAAQLAAVFVGQPVMLPPFQGRTLVDDEETEFDEEPIILVGCPVRDENDTIVGGLFLSIESGSDFTRLLDLG
;
A
#
# COMPACT_ATOMS: atom_id res chain seq x y z
N MET A 1 -9.61 72.49 -4.27
CA MET A 1 -8.92 71.70 -5.31
C MET A 1 -7.98 70.64 -4.71
N ALA A 2 -7.13 70.96 -3.73
CA ALA A 2 -6.22 70.00 -3.09
C ALA A 2 -6.89 68.79 -2.40
N LEU A 3 -8.04 68.99 -1.75
CA LEU A 3 -8.78 67.91 -1.06
C LEU A 3 -9.36 66.86 -2.02
N LEU A 4 -9.80 67.26 -3.22
CA LEU A 4 -10.29 66.34 -4.25
C LEU A 4 -9.15 65.52 -4.87
N LEU A 5 -7.98 66.13 -5.03
CA LEU A 5 -6.77 65.45 -5.47
C LEU A 5 -6.31 64.40 -4.45
N ALA A 6 -6.31 64.75 -3.16
CA ALA A 6 -5.95 63.82 -2.08
C ALA A 6 -6.94 62.65 -1.98
N LEU A 7 -8.24 62.91 -2.12
CA LEU A 7 -9.28 61.87 -2.11
C LEU A 7 -9.17 60.94 -3.31
N GLY A 8 -8.86 61.48 -4.50
CA GLY A 8 -8.61 60.69 -5.71
C GLY A 8 -7.39 59.79 -5.57
N LEU A 9 -6.28 60.30 -5.04
CA LEU A 9 -5.07 59.53 -4.76
C LEU A 9 -5.30 58.42 -3.72
N PHE A 10 -6.09 58.71 -2.68
CA PHE A 10 -6.43 57.72 -1.66
C PHE A 10 -7.31 56.60 -2.22
N ALA A 11 -8.33 56.93 -3.02
CA ALA A 11 -9.17 55.95 -3.70
C ALA A 11 -8.38 55.08 -4.69
N LEU A 12 -7.45 55.68 -5.44
CA LEU A 12 -6.53 54.96 -6.33
C LEU A 12 -5.61 54.01 -5.55
N GLY A 13 -5.05 54.46 -4.42
CA GLY A 13 -4.20 53.64 -3.55
C GLY A 13 -4.93 52.42 -3.00
N LEU A 14 -6.17 52.59 -2.52
CA LEU A 14 -7.01 51.49 -2.05
C LEU A 14 -7.37 50.50 -3.17
N TRP A 15 -7.64 51.00 -4.38
CA TRP A 15 -7.99 50.15 -5.52
C TRP A 15 -6.79 49.35 -6.05
N LEU A 16 -5.60 49.96 -6.10
CA LEU A 16 -4.35 49.29 -6.41
C LEU A 16 -4.03 48.21 -5.37
N ASN A 17 -4.15 48.52 -4.09
CA ASN A 17 -3.83 47.56 -3.01
C ASN A 17 -4.78 46.34 -3.05
N ALA A 18 -6.09 46.57 -3.19
CA ALA A 18 -7.07 45.49 -3.32
C ALA A 18 -6.89 44.65 -4.59
N GLY A 19 -6.41 45.25 -5.69
CA GLY A 19 -6.07 44.54 -6.92
C GLY A 19 -4.84 43.65 -6.79
N VAL A 20 -3.82 44.10 -6.04
CA VAL A 20 -2.61 43.33 -5.75
C VAL A 20 -2.91 42.15 -4.82
N GLU A 21 -3.67 42.38 -3.74
CA GLU A 21 -4.03 41.34 -2.77
C GLU A 21 -4.85 40.21 -3.42
N ARG A 22 -5.83 40.53 -4.26
CA ARG A 22 -6.63 39.53 -5.00
C ARG A 22 -5.79 38.73 -5.99
N ARG A 23 -4.84 39.38 -6.68
CA ARG A 23 -3.93 38.69 -7.62
C ARG A 23 -2.95 37.79 -6.90
N LEU A 24 -2.37 38.23 -5.76
CA LEU A 24 -1.54 37.37 -4.93
C LEU A 24 -2.34 36.17 -4.42
N ARG A 25 -3.54 36.38 -3.88
CA ARG A 25 -4.37 35.29 -3.36
C ARG A 25 -4.82 34.31 -4.44
N SER A 26 -5.19 34.81 -5.62
CA SER A 26 -5.55 33.97 -6.78
C SER A 26 -4.35 33.21 -7.35
N ASN A 27 -3.16 33.83 -7.39
CA ASN A 27 -1.95 33.20 -7.89
C ASN A 27 -1.45 32.15 -6.88
N LEU A 28 -1.49 32.46 -5.58
CA LEU A 28 -1.15 31.52 -4.51
C LEU A 28 -2.14 30.34 -4.48
N SER A 29 -3.44 30.58 -4.61
CA SER A 29 -4.44 29.50 -4.71
C SER A 29 -4.26 28.66 -5.97
N GLY A 30 -3.91 29.27 -7.11
CA GLY A 30 -3.63 28.56 -8.35
C GLY A 30 -2.36 27.72 -8.29
N GLN A 31 -1.30 28.24 -7.67
CA GLN A 31 -0.06 27.50 -7.42
C GLN A 31 -0.28 26.34 -6.45
N LEU A 32 -0.94 26.58 -5.32
CA LEU A 32 -1.27 25.54 -4.35
C LEU A 32 -2.16 24.44 -4.94
N GLN A 33 -3.13 24.79 -5.79
CA GLN A 33 -3.95 23.81 -6.48
C GLN A 33 -3.14 23.00 -7.50
N ALA A 34 -2.26 23.65 -8.28
CA ALA A 34 -1.41 22.98 -9.24
C ALA A 34 -0.40 22.02 -8.57
N THR A 35 0.20 22.44 -7.45
CA THR A 35 1.04 21.61 -6.57
C THR A 35 0.25 20.41 -6.04
N LEU A 36 -0.96 20.64 -5.51
CA LEU A 36 -1.81 19.57 -4.99
C LEU A 36 -2.19 18.56 -6.08
N ASP A 37 -2.64 19.04 -7.25
CA ASP A 37 -3.03 18.19 -8.37
C ASP A 37 -1.83 17.37 -8.87
N SER A 38 -0.63 17.97 -8.88
CA SER A 38 0.63 17.28 -9.21
C SER A 38 0.95 16.19 -8.20
N ASN A 39 0.85 16.47 -6.90
CA ASN A 39 1.14 15.50 -5.84
C ASN A 39 0.14 14.33 -5.87
N VAL A 40 -1.15 14.61 -6.07
CA VAL A 40 -2.19 13.57 -6.22
C VAL A 40 -1.90 12.70 -7.44
N ALA A 41 -1.53 13.30 -8.58
CA ALA A 41 -1.18 12.55 -9.78
C ALA A 41 0.05 11.67 -9.57
N ALA A 42 1.10 12.19 -8.93
CA ALA A 42 2.34 11.46 -8.65
C ALA A 42 2.07 10.26 -7.73
N ILE A 43 1.33 10.47 -6.64
CA ILE A 43 0.91 9.40 -5.71
C ILE A 43 0.07 8.36 -6.47
N THR A 44 -0.90 8.78 -7.27
CA THR A 44 -1.76 7.85 -8.03
C THR A 44 -0.94 6.99 -9.01
N ILE A 45 0.03 7.57 -9.71
CA ILE A 45 0.92 6.85 -10.63
C ILE A 45 1.79 5.85 -9.86
N TRP A 46 2.38 6.29 -8.73
CA TRP A 46 3.21 5.42 -7.89
C TRP A 46 2.39 4.23 -7.37
N LEU A 47 1.21 4.49 -6.81
CA LEU A 47 0.28 3.48 -6.30
C LEU A 47 -0.10 2.43 -7.36
N GLU A 48 -0.43 2.88 -8.58
CA GLU A 48 -0.78 1.98 -9.67
C GLU A 48 0.42 1.15 -10.15
N ALA A 49 1.63 1.71 -10.10
CA ALA A 49 2.86 0.96 -10.40
C ALA A 49 3.11 -0.16 -9.37
N GLN A 50 2.86 0.09 -8.08
CA GLN A 50 2.97 -0.94 -7.03
C GLN A 50 1.99 -2.09 -7.27
N LYS A 51 0.75 -1.75 -7.62
CA LYS A 51 -0.30 -2.73 -7.96
C LYS A 51 0.10 -3.60 -9.15
N GLN A 52 0.48 -2.97 -10.26
CA GLN A 52 0.89 -3.68 -11.47
C GLN A 52 2.11 -4.56 -11.24
N GLU A 53 3.07 -4.10 -10.43
CA GLU A 53 4.22 -4.90 -10.09
C GLU A 53 3.80 -6.17 -9.33
N LEU A 54 3.03 -6.04 -8.25
CA LEU A 54 2.58 -7.18 -7.45
C LEU A 54 1.69 -8.14 -8.25
N GLU A 55 0.82 -7.62 -9.13
CA GLU A 55 0.01 -8.42 -10.04
C GLU A 55 0.86 -9.33 -10.92
N ARG A 56 2.02 -8.85 -11.43
CA ARG A 56 2.92 -9.70 -12.22
C ARG A 56 3.44 -10.87 -11.42
N TYR A 57 3.86 -10.65 -10.16
CA TYR A 57 4.32 -11.72 -9.28
C TYR A 57 3.19 -12.69 -8.94
N ALA A 58 2.01 -12.18 -8.59
CA ALA A 58 0.84 -13.00 -8.27
C ALA A 58 0.35 -13.85 -9.46
N ALA A 59 0.60 -13.40 -10.69
CA ALA A 59 0.29 -14.11 -11.92
C ALA A 59 1.32 -15.20 -12.30
N GLU A 60 2.48 -15.28 -11.62
CA GLU A 60 3.46 -16.32 -11.90
C GLU A 60 2.96 -17.68 -11.41
N SER A 61 2.97 -18.69 -12.29
CA SER A 61 2.47 -20.03 -11.95
C SER A 61 3.18 -20.66 -10.75
N ARG A 62 4.45 -20.32 -10.52
CA ARG A 62 5.21 -20.77 -9.34
C ARG A 62 4.64 -20.23 -8.02
N VAL A 63 4.13 -19.00 -8.00
CA VAL A 63 3.53 -18.39 -6.80
C VAL A 63 2.22 -19.10 -6.45
N GLY A 64 1.35 -19.32 -7.44
CA GLY A 64 0.11 -20.07 -7.24
C GLY A 64 0.33 -21.50 -6.78
N ARG A 65 1.28 -22.21 -7.40
CA ARG A 65 1.63 -23.59 -7.03
C ARG A 65 2.25 -23.68 -5.63
N ALA A 66 3.20 -22.80 -5.32
CA ALA A 66 3.83 -22.73 -4.00
C ALA A 66 2.79 -22.43 -2.92
N LEU A 67 1.95 -21.41 -3.10
CA LEU A 67 0.90 -21.06 -2.13
C LEU A 67 -0.06 -22.22 -1.87
N SER A 68 -0.51 -22.90 -2.93
CA SER A 68 -1.41 -24.06 -2.82
C SER A 68 -0.75 -25.21 -2.06
N SER A 69 0.53 -25.48 -2.35
CA SER A 69 1.27 -26.57 -1.70
C SER A 69 1.56 -26.27 -0.22
N ILE A 70 1.80 -25.00 0.13
CA ILE A 70 1.89 -24.54 1.51
C ILE A 70 0.54 -24.70 2.22
N ALA A 71 -0.57 -24.33 1.55
CA ALA A 71 -1.93 -24.49 2.09
C ALA A 71 -2.26 -25.96 2.39
N GLU A 72 -1.92 -26.87 1.48
CA GLU A 72 -2.12 -28.31 1.67
C GLU A 72 -1.31 -28.85 2.85
N SER A 73 -0.07 -28.37 3.01
CA SER A 73 0.79 -28.74 4.14
C SER A 73 0.24 -28.19 5.46
N ALA A 74 -0.24 -26.95 5.49
CA ALA A 74 -0.85 -26.29 6.65
C ALA A 74 -2.14 -26.98 7.15
N GLN A 75 -2.81 -27.76 6.29
CA GLN A 75 -3.99 -28.56 6.67
C GLN A 75 -3.63 -29.88 7.36
N GLN A 76 -2.37 -30.30 7.33
CA GLN A 76 -1.95 -31.55 7.97
C GLN A 76 -1.95 -31.37 9.50
N PRO A 77 -2.55 -32.32 10.24
CA PRO A 77 -2.45 -32.29 11.70
C PRO A 77 -0.99 -32.38 12.11
N ASP A 78 -0.62 -31.60 13.14
CA ASP A 78 0.71 -31.53 13.75
C ASP A 78 1.82 -30.84 12.96
N VAL A 79 1.54 -30.21 11.81
CA VAL A 79 2.57 -29.43 11.11
C VAL A 79 2.98 -28.21 11.94
N THR A 80 4.27 -28.04 12.16
CA THR A 80 4.84 -26.88 12.86
C THR A 80 5.24 -25.78 11.88
N LEU A 81 5.26 -24.53 12.35
CA LEU A 81 5.76 -23.39 11.59
C LEU A 81 7.17 -23.66 11.01
N ASN A 82 8.06 -24.23 11.83
CA ASN A 82 9.43 -24.54 11.42
C ASN A 82 9.47 -25.59 10.29
N GLU A 83 8.61 -26.62 10.32
CA GLU A 83 8.51 -27.59 9.22
C GLU A 83 8.00 -26.94 7.94
N LEU A 84 7.00 -26.06 8.05
CA LEU A 84 6.46 -25.32 6.90
C LEU A 84 7.54 -24.45 6.24
N GLN A 85 8.30 -23.71 7.04
CA GLN A 85 9.37 -22.81 6.56
C GLN A 85 10.55 -23.54 5.91
N GLN A 86 10.83 -24.77 6.36
CA GLN A 86 11.89 -25.61 5.79
C GLN A 86 11.45 -26.36 4.52
N SER A 87 10.15 -26.35 4.21
CA SER A 87 9.60 -27.03 3.04
C SER A 87 10.13 -26.46 1.72
N GLU A 88 10.10 -27.27 0.67
CA GLU A 88 10.42 -26.83 -0.69
C GLU A 88 9.45 -25.74 -1.20
N PRO A 89 8.12 -25.87 -1.04
CA PRO A 89 7.17 -24.83 -1.45
C PRO A 89 7.40 -23.47 -0.79
N TYR A 90 7.76 -23.43 0.50
CA TYR A 90 8.02 -22.17 1.20
C TYR A 90 9.26 -21.47 0.66
N ARG A 91 10.32 -22.23 0.35
CA ARG A 91 11.54 -21.70 -0.30
C ARG A 91 11.26 -21.25 -1.74
N GLU A 92 10.46 -22.00 -2.50
CA GLU A 92 10.06 -21.59 -3.86
C GLU A 92 9.27 -20.27 -3.84
N MET A 93 8.37 -20.09 -2.87
CA MET A 93 7.65 -18.83 -2.67
C MET A 93 8.62 -17.69 -2.34
N HIS A 94 9.54 -17.91 -1.40
CA HIS A 94 10.55 -16.92 -1.01
C HIS A 94 11.42 -16.50 -2.21
N ASP A 95 11.95 -17.46 -2.97
CA ASP A 95 12.73 -17.21 -4.18
C ASP A 95 11.92 -16.50 -5.27
N ALA A 96 10.59 -16.72 -5.31
CA ALA A 96 9.72 -16.06 -6.26
C ALA A 96 9.58 -14.56 -6.00
N VAL A 97 9.52 -14.17 -4.72
CA VAL A 97 9.32 -12.78 -4.30
C VAL A 97 10.62 -12.06 -3.91
N LEU A 98 11.77 -12.73 -3.98
CA LEU A 98 13.07 -12.18 -3.55
C LEU A 98 13.37 -10.78 -4.09
N ARG A 99 13.09 -10.52 -5.37
CA ARG A 99 13.30 -9.21 -5.99
C ARG A 99 12.40 -8.10 -5.42
N LEU A 100 11.22 -8.43 -4.90
CA LEU A 100 10.40 -7.46 -4.16
C LEU A 100 11.05 -7.15 -2.81
N LEU A 101 11.59 -8.15 -2.13
CA LEU A 101 12.24 -8.01 -0.83
C LEU A 101 13.54 -7.23 -0.88
N GLU A 102 14.21 -7.18 -2.04
CA GLU A 102 15.41 -6.37 -2.26
C GLU A 102 15.13 -4.86 -2.34
N ARG A 103 13.87 -4.44 -2.32
CA ARG A 103 13.49 -3.03 -2.33
C ARG A 103 13.51 -2.45 -0.92
N ASP A 104 14.15 -1.30 -0.77
CA ASP A 104 14.29 -0.62 0.52
C ASP A 104 12.95 -0.18 1.15
N ASP A 105 11.89 -0.04 0.36
CA ASP A 105 10.56 0.39 0.82
C ASP A 105 9.63 -0.77 1.21
N VAL A 106 10.06 -2.02 0.99
CA VAL A 106 9.25 -3.21 1.24
C VAL A 106 9.53 -3.76 2.63
N LEU A 107 8.52 -3.72 3.48
CA LEU A 107 8.58 -4.26 4.84
C LEU A 107 8.37 -5.78 4.85
N ASP A 108 7.40 -6.27 4.07
CA ASP A 108 7.11 -7.69 4.02
C ASP A 108 6.30 -8.09 2.77
N VAL A 109 6.37 -9.38 2.42
CA VAL A 109 5.53 -10.01 1.40
C VAL A 109 4.81 -11.20 2.03
N ASN A 110 3.49 -11.18 1.99
CA ASN A 110 2.63 -12.16 2.63
C ASN A 110 1.78 -12.95 1.63
N GLY A 111 1.61 -14.24 1.88
CA GLY A 111 0.67 -15.10 1.17
C GLY A 111 -0.45 -15.54 2.11
N THR A 112 -1.71 -15.34 1.72
CA THR A 112 -2.89 -15.72 2.52
C THR A 112 -3.84 -16.55 1.69
N ASP A 113 -4.40 -17.62 2.26
CA ASP A 113 -5.45 -18.39 1.58
C ASP A 113 -6.79 -17.64 1.53
N THR A 114 -7.75 -18.19 0.79
CA THR A 114 -9.11 -17.63 0.68
C THR A 114 -9.93 -17.68 1.97
N ALA A 115 -9.49 -18.46 2.97
CA ALA A 115 -10.08 -18.51 4.31
C ALA A 115 -9.44 -17.48 5.27
N GLY A 116 -8.47 -16.70 4.81
CA GLY A 116 -7.78 -15.70 5.60
C GLY A 116 -6.65 -16.25 6.49
N LEU A 117 -6.19 -17.48 6.29
CA LEU A 117 -5.02 -18.03 6.97
C LEU A 117 -3.74 -17.53 6.28
N ILE A 118 -2.84 -16.93 7.04
CA ILE A 118 -1.53 -16.50 6.54
C ILE A 118 -0.65 -17.74 6.40
N LEU A 119 -0.23 -18.02 5.18
CA LEU A 119 0.55 -19.20 4.81
C LEU A 119 2.02 -18.90 4.61
N PHE A 120 2.35 -17.65 4.27
CA PHE A 120 3.69 -17.20 3.98
C PHE A 120 3.88 -15.78 4.47
N SER A 121 5.03 -15.52 5.09
CA SER A 121 5.59 -14.19 5.31
C SER A 121 7.09 -14.27 5.04
N ALA A 122 7.64 -13.26 4.39
CA ALA A 122 9.06 -13.24 4.04
C ALA A 122 9.94 -12.74 5.19
N HIS A 123 9.48 -11.73 5.92
CA HIS A 123 10.25 -11.09 7.00
C HIS A 123 9.70 -11.37 8.40
N ASP A 124 8.38 -11.53 8.56
CA ASP A 124 7.76 -11.78 9.86
C ASP A 124 7.23 -13.22 9.95
N PRO A 125 8.07 -14.18 10.36
CA PRO A 125 7.64 -15.56 10.48
C PRO A 125 6.55 -15.78 11.54
N THR A 126 6.38 -14.84 12.48
CA THR A 126 5.50 -15.03 13.64
C THR A 126 4.02 -14.98 13.28
N ILE A 127 3.67 -14.23 12.23
CA ILE A 127 2.28 -14.11 11.73
C ILE A 127 1.84 -15.29 10.87
N VAL A 128 2.75 -16.19 10.47
CA VAL A 128 2.40 -17.39 9.70
C VAL A 128 1.56 -18.34 10.56
N LEU A 129 0.55 -18.96 9.95
CA LEU A 129 -0.52 -19.74 10.61
C LEU A 129 -1.48 -18.92 11.49
N HIS A 130 -1.36 -17.59 11.55
CA HIS A 130 -2.39 -16.72 12.10
C HIS A 130 -3.46 -16.40 11.07
N ARG A 131 -4.63 -15.99 11.55
CA ARG A 131 -5.72 -15.54 10.69
C ARG A 131 -5.76 -14.01 10.64
N ILE A 132 -6.14 -13.49 9.48
CA ILE A 132 -6.52 -12.09 9.38
C ILE A 132 -7.75 -11.82 10.25
N THR A 133 -7.79 -10.64 10.84
CA THR A 133 -8.94 -10.21 11.66
C THR A 133 -10.20 -10.10 10.79
N PRO A 134 -11.41 -10.12 11.38
CA PRO A 134 -12.64 -9.85 10.62
C PRO A 134 -12.62 -8.51 9.87
N THR A 135 -11.98 -7.48 10.45
CA THR A 135 -11.78 -6.19 9.81
C THR A 135 -10.85 -6.30 8.60
N GLY A 136 -9.73 -7.01 8.75
CA GLY A 136 -8.81 -7.29 7.64
C GLY A 136 -9.48 -8.07 6.52
N ALA A 137 -10.24 -9.13 6.86
CA ALA A 137 -11.00 -9.89 5.87
C ALA A 137 -11.98 -9.01 5.07
N ALA A 138 -12.66 -8.05 5.72
CA ALA A 138 -13.54 -7.12 5.04
C ALA A 138 -12.78 -6.16 4.10
N GLN A 139 -11.61 -5.68 4.52
CA GLN A 139 -10.76 -4.79 3.70
C GLN A 139 -10.14 -5.53 2.51
N LEU A 140 -9.84 -6.82 2.64
CA LEU A 140 -9.17 -7.63 1.63
C LEU A 140 -10.14 -8.48 0.78
N ALA A 141 -11.44 -8.44 1.06
CA ALA A 141 -12.46 -9.26 0.40
C ALA A 141 -12.41 -9.19 -1.13
N ALA A 142 -12.09 -8.01 -1.69
CA ALA A 142 -11.95 -7.80 -3.13
C ALA A 142 -10.85 -8.69 -3.76
N VAL A 143 -9.74 -8.94 -3.04
CA VAL A 143 -8.66 -9.84 -3.49
C VAL A 143 -9.18 -11.25 -3.69
N PHE A 144 -9.94 -11.76 -2.73
CA PHE A 144 -10.47 -13.11 -2.77
C PHE A 144 -11.58 -13.33 -3.81
N VAL A 145 -12.08 -12.25 -4.44
CA VAL A 145 -12.97 -12.30 -5.61
C VAL A 145 -12.28 -11.86 -6.91
N GLY A 146 -10.96 -11.73 -6.90
CA GLY A 146 -10.15 -11.55 -8.11
C GLY A 146 -9.89 -10.09 -8.48
N GLN A 147 -10.01 -9.16 -7.53
CA GLN A 147 -9.72 -7.74 -7.73
C GLN A 147 -8.52 -7.33 -6.87
N PRO A 148 -7.50 -6.68 -7.46
CA PRO A 148 -6.41 -6.11 -6.68
C PRO A 148 -6.94 -5.02 -5.74
N VAL A 149 -6.33 -4.86 -4.59
CA VAL A 149 -6.64 -3.82 -3.62
C VAL A 149 -5.40 -3.07 -3.23
N MET A 150 -5.62 -1.88 -2.71
CA MET A 150 -4.59 -1.09 -2.08
C MET A 150 -5.21 -0.29 -0.96
N LEU A 151 -4.64 -0.43 0.23
CA LEU A 151 -5.11 0.24 1.42
C LEU A 151 -4.22 1.45 1.69
N PRO A 152 -4.82 2.63 1.97
CA PRO A 152 -4.06 3.82 2.34
C PRO A 152 -3.33 3.58 3.68
N PRO A 153 -2.34 4.42 4.04
CA PRO A 153 -1.53 4.21 5.24
C PRO A 153 -2.37 3.92 6.51
N PHE A 154 -2.08 2.80 7.18
CA PHE A 154 -2.74 2.37 8.42
C PHE A 154 -1.75 1.70 9.37
N GLN A 155 -2.12 1.50 10.65
CA GLN A 155 -1.29 0.80 11.62
C GLN A 155 -1.41 -0.73 11.45
N GLY A 156 -0.28 -1.43 11.28
CA GLY A 156 -0.20 -2.85 10.91
C GLY A 156 -1.04 -3.81 11.78
N ARG A 157 -1.21 -3.50 13.07
CA ARG A 157 -2.03 -4.25 14.05
C ARG A 157 -3.49 -4.47 13.64
N THR A 158 -3.99 -3.77 12.62
CA THR A 158 -5.40 -3.83 12.22
C THR A 158 -5.74 -5.11 11.44
N LEU A 159 -4.76 -5.76 10.79
CA LEU A 159 -5.02 -6.83 9.82
C LEU A 159 -4.83 -8.25 10.34
N VAL A 160 -3.94 -8.47 11.31
CA VAL A 160 -3.60 -9.81 11.83
C VAL A 160 -4.05 -9.93 13.28
N ASP A 161 -4.67 -11.06 13.62
CA ASP A 161 -5.07 -11.38 14.99
C ASP A 161 -3.87 -11.93 15.77
N ASP A 162 -2.94 -11.05 16.15
CA ASP A 162 -1.79 -11.38 16.99
C ASP A 162 -1.63 -10.34 18.11
N GLU A 163 -1.70 -10.80 19.36
CA GLU A 163 -1.57 -9.98 20.57
C GLU A 163 -0.09 -9.72 20.93
N GLU A 164 0.85 -10.54 20.44
CA GLU A 164 2.27 -10.54 20.83
C GLU A 164 3.21 -9.82 19.85
N THR A 165 2.79 -9.49 18.62
CA THR A 165 3.64 -8.76 17.67
C THR A 165 3.80 -7.27 18.05
N GLU A 166 5.04 -6.86 18.30
CA GLU A 166 5.46 -5.46 18.29
C GLU A 166 5.53 -4.99 16.83
N PHE A 167 4.39 -4.74 16.19
CA PHE A 167 4.40 -3.98 14.94
C PHE A 167 4.95 -2.58 15.21
N ASP A 168 5.95 -2.15 14.43
CA ASP A 168 6.46 -0.78 14.47
C ASP A 168 5.30 0.24 14.36
N GLU A 169 5.39 1.36 15.08
CA GLU A 169 4.36 2.41 15.09
C GLU A 169 4.17 3.11 13.72
N GLU A 170 4.97 2.74 12.73
CA GLU A 170 5.01 3.36 11.42
C GLU A 170 3.84 2.91 10.53
N PRO A 171 3.18 3.86 9.85
CA PRO A 171 2.05 3.53 9.00
C PRO A 171 2.50 2.79 7.74
N ILE A 172 1.79 1.72 7.39
CA ILE A 172 2.07 0.88 6.23
C ILE A 172 1.02 1.08 5.14
N ILE A 173 1.45 1.05 3.88
CA ILE A 173 0.59 0.92 2.71
C ILE A 173 0.56 -0.57 2.35
N LEU A 174 -0.63 -1.13 2.20
CA LEU A 174 -0.78 -2.53 1.78
C LEU A 174 -1.29 -2.60 0.35
N VAL A 175 -0.61 -3.36 -0.50
CA VAL A 175 -1.09 -3.73 -1.83
C VAL A 175 -1.41 -5.21 -1.82
N GLY A 176 -2.58 -5.61 -2.33
CA GLY A 176 -3.01 -7.02 -2.36
C GLY A 176 -3.44 -7.43 -3.76
N CYS A 177 -2.98 -8.57 -4.25
CA CYS A 177 -3.32 -9.10 -5.57
C CYS A 177 -3.78 -10.56 -5.48
N PRO A 178 -4.80 -10.96 -6.29
CA PRO A 178 -5.28 -12.34 -6.29
C PRO A 178 -4.21 -13.27 -6.84
N VAL A 179 -3.98 -14.39 -6.15
CA VAL A 179 -3.13 -15.48 -6.63
C VAL A 179 -4.02 -16.56 -7.23
N ARG A 180 -3.65 -17.03 -8.42
CA ARG A 180 -4.40 -18.04 -9.16
C ARG A 180 -3.57 -19.30 -9.37
N ASP A 181 -4.23 -20.45 -9.39
CA ASP A 181 -3.62 -21.72 -9.78
C ASP A 181 -3.53 -21.87 -11.32
N GLU A 182 -3.07 -23.04 -11.76
CA GLU A 182 -2.95 -23.38 -13.19
C GLU A 182 -4.33 -23.49 -13.89
N ASN A 183 -5.43 -23.59 -13.13
CA ASN A 183 -6.80 -23.63 -13.63
C ASN A 183 -7.51 -22.25 -13.59
N ASP A 184 -6.76 -21.17 -13.37
CA ASP A 184 -7.28 -19.80 -13.19
C ASP A 184 -8.19 -19.61 -11.95
N THR A 185 -8.15 -20.57 -11.02
CA THR A 185 -8.90 -20.54 -9.76
C THR A 185 -8.14 -19.72 -8.73
N ILE A 186 -8.83 -18.80 -8.04
CA ILE A 186 -8.23 -18.01 -6.96
C ILE A 186 -7.95 -18.92 -5.78
N VAL A 187 -6.68 -19.08 -5.42
CA VAL A 187 -6.23 -19.90 -4.28
C VAL A 187 -5.89 -19.05 -3.06
N GLY A 188 -5.75 -17.74 -3.23
CA GLY A 188 -5.44 -16.82 -2.14
C GLY A 188 -5.11 -15.41 -2.63
N GLY A 189 -4.39 -14.67 -1.80
CA GLY A 189 -3.84 -13.36 -2.12
C GLY A 189 -2.36 -13.29 -1.80
N LEU A 190 -1.64 -12.48 -2.59
CA LEU A 190 -0.28 -12.02 -2.32
C LEU A 190 -0.38 -10.56 -1.89
N PHE A 191 0.27 -10.23 -0.78
CA PHE A 191 0.20 -8.91 -0.17
C PHE A 191 1.59 -8.33 0.02
N LEU A 192 1.75 -7.06 -0.29
CA LEU A 192 2.98 -6.30 -0.16
C LEU A 192 2.75 -5.19 0.86
N SER A 193 3.54 -5.19 1.93
CA SER A 193 3.57 -4.13 2.94
C SER A 193 4.69 -3.16 2.59
N ILE A 194 4.35 -1.89 2.40
CA ILE A 194 5.28 -0.82 2.01
C ILE A 194 5.34 0.22 3.13
N GLU A 195 6.54 0.67 3.47
CA GLU A 195 6.76 1.75 4.43
C GLU A 195 6.23 3.08 3.86
N SER A 196 5.35 3.77 4.60
CA SER A 196 4.83 5.09 4.17
C SER A 196 5.83 6.24 4.44
N GLY A 197 6.97 6.00 5.08
CA GLY A 197 7.84 7.03 5.64
C GLY A 197 8.69 7.77 4.62
N SER A 198 9.40 7.07 3.74
CA SER A 198 10.48 7.69 2.97
C SER A 198 10.11 8.13 1.55
N ASP A 199 9.38 7.32 0.77
CA ASP A 199 9.05 7.63 -0.63
C ASP A 199 7.72 8.38 -0.78
N PHE A 200 6.71 8.06 0.04
CA PHE A 200 5.45 8.80 0.07
C PHE A 200 5.65 10.24 0.56
N THR A 201 6.47 10.45 1.59
CA THR A 201 6.82 11.80 2.06
C THR A 201 7.65 12.56 1.02
N ARG A 202 8.60 11.90 0.34
CA ARG A 202 9.36 12.50 -0.78
C ARG A 202 8.46 12.91 -1.95
N LEU A 203 7.42 12.14 -2.27
CA LEU A 203 6.44 12.49 -3.29
C LEU A 203 5.60 13.72 -2.92
N LEU A 204 5.37 13.96 -1.63
CA LEU A 204 4.68 15.16 -1.14
C LEU A 204 5.58 16.41 -1.16
N ASP A 205 6.88 16.24 -0.93
CA ASP A 205 7.86 17.34 -0.87
C ASP A 205 8.28 17.90 -2.25
N LEU A 206 8.01 17.17 -3.35
CA LEU A 206 8.34 17.59 -4.72
C LEU A 206 7.31 18.56 -5.35
N GLY A 207 6.22 18.86 -4.65
CA GLY A 207 5.13 19.73 -5.10
C GLY A 207 5.27 21.19 -4.73
#